data_AF-X1KZR2-F1
#
_entry.id   AF-X1KZR2-F1
#
_cell.length_a   1.000
_cell.length_b   1.000
_cell.length_c   1.000
_cell.angle_alpha   90.00
_cell.angle_beta   90.00
_cell.angle_gamma   90.00
#
_symmetry.space_group_name_H-M   'P 1'
#
loop_
_entity.id
_entity.type
_entity.pdbx_description
1 polymer ?
#
loop_
_entity_poly.entity_id
_entity_poly.type
_entity_poly.pdbx_seq_one_letter_code
_entity_poly.pdbx_strand_id
1 'polypeptide(L)'
;MSGDEAFNFVMMELVDFSDHGLIILPPHRLVRGISRATLSELMTKLRSFFEIEELPLNIPDVWQQVDDLLVAGETNEVRLVLFGLAEGRLLVLRLRDFTAANQMMPYFHSELYKRLDVDIVDNVILEKLAGLSSGSEESTLSYSYDGEDAVNRVLEQEYQLAFLLSPVNVEVVKAIADAGDKM
;
A
#
# COMPACT_ATOMS: atom_id res chain seq x y z
N MET A 1 -19.22 15.79 -36.83
CA MET A 1 -19.64 14.93 -35.70
C MET A 1 -20.58 15.77 -34.86
N SER A 2 -21.72 15.21 -34.46
CA SER A 2 -22.82 15.95 -33.82
C SER A 2 -22.63 16.15 -32.32
N GLY A 3 -21.76 15.36 -31.68
CA GLY A 3 -21.63 15.32 -30.22
C GLY A 3 -22.61 14.33 -29.58
N ASP A 4 -23.63 13.89 -30.30
CA ASP A 4 -24.64 12.92 -29.84
C ASP A 4 -24.26 11.46 -30.13
N GLU A 5 -23.05 11.22 -30.63
CA GLU A 5 -22.56 9.86 -30.81
C GLU A 5 -22.46 9.13 -29.47
N ALA A 6 -22.89 7.87 -29.41
CA ALA A 6 -22.99 7.11 -28.15
C ALA A 6 -21.68 7.01 -27.36
N PHE A 7 -20.51 7.10 -28.03
CA PHE A 7 -19.20 7.08 -27.37
C PHE A 7 -18.87 8.35 -26.57
N ASN A 8 -19.66 9.43 -26.71
CA ASN A 8 -19.53 10.65 -25.91
C ASN A 8 -20.23 10.55 -24.55
N PHE A 9 -20.96 9.46 -24.28
CA PHE A 9 -21.73 9.28 -23.06
C PHE A 9 -21.37 7.96 -22.37
N VAL A 10 -21.43 7.97 -21.04
CA VAL A 10 -21.31 6.78 -20.20
C VAL A 10 -22.43 6.80 -19.18
N MET A 11 -23.01 5.64 -18.87
CA MET A 11 -23.95 5.52 -17.76
C MET A 11 -23.19 5.77 -16.45
N MET A 12 -23.73 6.62 -15.58
CA MET A 12 -23.07 7.04 -14.34
C MET A 12 -24.06 7.01 -13.17
N GLU A 13 -23.55 6.58 -12.02
CA GLU A 13 -24.18 6.73 -10.71
C GLU A 13 -23.37 7.76 -9.91
N LEU A 14 -24.06 8.66 -9.21
CA LEU A 14 -23.43 9.69 -8.39
C LEU A 14 -23.73 9.38 -6.92
N VAL A 15 -22.67 9.20 -6.13
CA VAL A 15 -22.73 8.92 -4.69
C VAL A 15 -22.10 10.09 -3.94
N ASP A 16 -22.71 10.50 -2.83
CA ASP A 16 -22.18 11.57 -1.97
C ASP A 16 -20.95 11.05 -1.20
N PHE A 17 -19.87 11.85 -1.14
CA PHE A 17 -18.70 11.52 -0.31
C PHE A 17 -19.02 11.47 1.19
N SER A 18 -20.10 12.13 1.60
CA SER A 18 -20.61 12.15 2.98
C SER A 18 -21.46 10.92 3.31
N ASP A 19 -21.73 10.04 2.35
CA ASP A 19 -22.54 8.83 2.58
C ASP A 19 -21.81 7.87 3.52
N HIS A 20 -22.45 7.52 4.64
CA HIS A 20 -21.88 6.60 5.62
C HIS A 20 -21.69 5.16 5.11
N GLY A 21 -22.37 4.79 4.01
CA GLY A 21 -22.19 3.53 3.31
C GLY A 21 -21.02 3.53 2.32
N LEU A 22 -20.40 4.69 2.05
CA LEU A 22 -19.21 4.78 1.20
C LEU A 22 -17.97 4.36 1.99
N ILE A 23 -17.43 3.19 1.65
CA ILE A 23 -16.23 2.63 2.28
C ILE A 23 -15.15 2.44 1.22
N ILE A 24 -13.94 2.94 1.49
CA ILE A 24 -12.77 2.72 0.64
C ILE A 24 -11.95 1.60 1.27
N LEU A 25 -11.94 0.44 0.61
CA LEU A 25 -11.17 -0.71 1.06
C LEU A 25 -9.68 -0.55 0.70
N PRO A 26 -8.75 -0.89 1.60
CA PRO A 26 -7.33 -0.82 1.34
C PRO A 26 -6.92 -1.92 0.34
N PRO A 27 -6.25 -1.59 -0.77
CA PRO A 27 -5.78 -2.57 -1.73
C PRO A 27 -4.43 -3.16 -1.27
N HIS A 28 -4.44 -4.13 -0.37
CA HIS A 28 -3.23 -4.82 0.10
C HIS A 28 -2.41 -5.39 -1.07
N ARG A 29 -1.08 -5.24 -1.02
CA ARG A 29 -0.20 -5.70 -2.10
C ARG A 29 0.35 -7.09 -1.81
N LEU A 30 0.26 -7.98 -2.79
CA LEU A 30 0.86 -9.30 -2.77
C LEU A 30 1.97 -9.39 -3.80
N VAL A 31 3.16 -9.81 -3.37
CA VAL A 31 4.35 -9.77 -4.21
C VAL A 31 5.05 -11.12 -4.24
N ARG A 32 5.42 -11.56 -5.45
CA ARG A 32 6.25 -12.74 -5.69
C ARG A 32 7.19 -12.52 -6.87
N GLY A 33 8.16 -13.41 -7.03
CA GLY A 33 9.24 -13.29 -8.01
C GLY A 33 10.43 -12.43 -7.55
N ILE A 34 10.50 -12.11 -6.26
CA ILE A 34 11.65 -11.41 -5.67
C ILE A 34 12.79 -12.40 -5.46
N SER A 35 13.99 -12.06 -5.93
CA SER A 35 15.18 -12.88 -5.71
C SER A 35 15.49 -13.05 -4.22
N ARG A 36 16.07 -14.20 -3.83
CA ARG A 36 16.49 -14.44 -2.43
C ARG A 36 17.50 -13.39 -1.95
N ALA A 37 18.41 -12.95 -2.82
CA ALA A 37 19.37 -11.90 -2.49
C ALA A 37 18.64 -10.58 -2.15
N THR A 38 17.71 -10.16 -2.99
CA THR A 38 16.89 -8.97 -2.75
C THR A 38 16.10 -9.06 -1.44
N LEU A 39 15.43 -10.19 -1.16
CA LEU A 39 14.70 -10.38 0.09
C LEU A 39 15.62 -10.28 1.31
N SER A 40 16.83 -10.87 1.23
CA SER A 40 17.80 -10.83 2.33
C SER A 40 18.32 -9.42 2.62
N GLU A 41 18.40 -8.56 1.61
CA GLU A 41 18.79 -7.15 1.76
C GLU A 41 17.62 -6.23 2.15
N LEU A 42 16.39 -6.61 1.81
CA LEU A 42 15.22 -5.73 1.94
C LEU A 42 15.01 -5.28 3.38
N MET A 43 15.16 -6.16 4.37
CA MET A 43 15.02 -5.81 5.78
C MET A 43 16.02 -4.70 6.20
N THR A 44 17.26 -4.78 5.74
CA THR A 44 18.30 -3.78 6.03
C THR A 44 17.97 -2.44 5.37
N LYS A 45 17.51 -2.48 4.12
CA LYS A 45 17.07 -1.28 3.38
C LYS A 45 15.87 -0.63 4.08
N LEU A 46 14.86 -1.40 4.46
CA LEU A 46 13.68 -0.92 5.18
C LEU A 46 14.06 -0.23 6.49
N ARG A 47 14.98 -0.81 7.29
CA ARG A 47 15.45 -0.20 8.54
C ARG A 47 16.12 1.17 8.35
N SER A 48 16.53 1.54 7.14
CA SER A 48 17.11 2.87 6.86
C SER A 48 16.03 3.97 6.74
N PHE A 49 14.78 3.60 6.44
CA PHE A 49 13.68 4.56 6.21
C PHE A 49 12.55 4.41 7.25
N PHE A 50 12.35 3.20 7.76
CA PHE A 50 11.22 2.85 8.62
C PHE A 50 11.70 2.40 9.99
N GLU A 51 11.00 2.81 11.03
CA GLU A 51 10.99 2.13 12.31
C GLU A 51 10.21 0.83 12.13
N ILE A 52 10.76 -0.27 12.65
CA ILE A 52 10.17 -1.59 12.45
C ILE A 52 9.98 -2.24 13.80
N GLU A 53 8.72 -2.47 14.15
CA GLU A 53 8.30 -3.26 15.29
C GLU A 53 7.82 -4.63 14.82
N GLU A 54 8.02 -5.66 15.63
CA GLU A 54 7.65 -7.03 15.29
C GLU A 54 6.45 -7.49 16.12
N LEU A 55 5.37 -7.87 15.45
CA LEU A 55 4.18 -8.44 16.07
C LEU A 55 4.11 -9.95 15.76
N PRO A 56 4.01 -10.83 16.76
CA PRO A 56 3.82 -12.26 16.51
C PRO A 56 2.46 -12.54 15.86
N LEU A 57 2.44 -13.38 14.81
CA LEU A 57 1.21 -13.73 14.10
C LEU A 57 0.28 -14.65 14.92
N ASN A 58 0.83 -15.42 15.85
CA ASN A 58 0.13 -16.48 16.58
C ASN A 58 -0.47 -16.04 17.93
N ILE A 59 -0.66 -14.74 18.13
CA ILE A 59 -1.33 -14.22 19.33
C ILE A 59 -2.84 -14.14 19.12
N PRO A 60 -3.63 -14.27 20.19
CA PRO A 60 -5.05 -13.90 20.14
C PRO A 60 -5.21 -12.46 19.65
N ASP A 61 -6.26 -12.21 18.88
CA ASP A 61 -6.68 -10.87 18.43
C ASP A 61 -5.64 -10.13 17.57
N VAL A 62 -4.72 -10.85 16.92
CA VAL A 62 -3.69 -10.23 16.04
C VAL A 62 -4.32 -9.35 14.96
N TRP A 63 -5.44 -9.78 14.38
CA TRP A 63 -6.14 -9.03 13.33
C TRP A 63 -6.76 -7.75 13.84
N GLN A 64 -7.35 -7.78 15.05
CA GLN A 64 -7.83 -6.56 15.69
C GLN A 64 -6.67 -5.57 15.94
N GLN A 65 -5.50 -6.06 16.36
CA GLN A 65 -4.32 -5.20 16.53
C GLN A 65 -3.82 -4.64 15.20
N VAL A 66 -3.82 -5.43 14.12
CA VAL A 66 -3.46 -4.95 12.77
C VAL A 66 -4.44 -3.88 12.31
N ASP A 67 -5.74 -4.10 12.47
CA ASP A 67 -6.77 -3.13 12.10
C ASP A 67 -6.62 -1.84 12.92
N ASP A 68 -6.45 -1.96 14.24
CA ASP A 68 -6.22 -0.81 15.11
C ASP A 68 -4.95 -0.05 14.70
N LEU A 69 -3.87 -0.74 14.34
CA LEU A 69 -2.63 -0.11 13.89
C LEU A 69 -2.82 0.65 12.57
N LEU A 70 -3.55 0.08 11.61
CA LEU A 70 -3.79 0.66 10.29
C LEU A 70 -4.87 1.78 10.32
N VAL A 71 -5.80 1.74 11.27
CA VAL A 71 -6.83 2.78 11.43
C VAL A 71 -6.36 3.91 12.35
N ALA A 72 -5.53 3.64 13.36
CA ALA A 72 -5.06 4.63 14.34
C ALA A 72 -3.93 5.54 13.84
N GLY A 73 -3.63 5.56 12.54
CA GLY A 73 -2.66 6.48 11.97
C GLY A 73 -3.09 7.94 12.18
N GLU A 74 -2.18 8.78 12.69
CA GLU A 74 -2.38 10.23 12.66
C GLU A 74 -2.43 10.72 11.20
N THR A 75 -3.05 11.88 10.95
CA THR A 75 -3.31 12.44 9.60
C THR A 75 -2.07 12.80 8.77
N ASN A 76 -0.87 12.35 9.16
CA ASN A 76 0.38 12.59 8.45
C ASN A 76 1.45 11.49 8.66
N GLU A 77 1.08 10.38 9.30
CA GLU A 77 1.99 9.27 9.57
C GLU A 77 1.78 8.16 8.54
N VAL A 78 2.84 7.83 7.80
CA VAL A 78 2.83 6.64 6.93
C VAL A 78 3.10 5.42 7.78
N ARG A 79 2.13 4.50 7.80
CA ARG A 79 2.21 3.27 8.57
C ARG A 79 1.60 2.11 7.77
N LEU A 80 2.33 1.00 7.71
CA LEU A 80 1.87 -0.20 7.02
C LEU A 80 2.40 -1.46 7.71
N VAL A 81 1.81 -2.61 7.41
CA VAL A 81 2.25 -3.90 7.95
C VAL A 81 2.78 -4.77 6.83
N LEU A 82 3.92 -5.42 7.05
CA LEU A 82 4.56 -6.33 6.11
C LEU A 82 4.64 -7.73 6.69
N PHE A 83 4.25 -8.73 5.90
CA PHE A 83 4.43 -10.13 6.21
C PHE A 83 5.32 -10.83 5.17
N GLY A 84 6.07 -11.85 5.62
CA GLY A 84 6.89 -12.72 4.75
C GLY A 84 8.40 -12.48 4.79
N LEU A 85 8.88 -11.42 5.46
CA LEU A 85 10.32 -11.20 5.68
C LEU A 85 10.87 -11.85 6.95
N ALA A 86 10.02 -12.07 7.95
CA ALA A 86 10.37 -12.70 9.21
C ALA A 86 9.36 -13.81 9.52
N GLU A 87 9.86 -15.00 9.83
CA GLU A 87 9.03 -16.19 10.01
C GLU A 87 8.05 -15.99 11.18
N GLY A 88 6.75 -16.13 10.91
CA GLY A 88 5.69 -16.01 11.91
C GLY A 88 5.56 -14.61 12.54
N ARG A 89 6.16 -13.57 11.93
CA ARG A 89 6.13 -12.19 12.41
C ARG A 89 5.56 -11.25 11.37
N LEU A 90 4.64 -10.40 11.81
CA LEU A 90 4.24 -9.20 11.11
C LEU A 90 5.22 -8.08 11.47
N LEU A 91 5.66 -7.33 10.48
CA LEU A 91 6.53 -6.17 10.66
C LEU A 91 5.67 -4.92 10.53
N VAL A 92 5.53 -4.17 11.61
CA VAL A 92 4.85 -2.87 11.59
C VAL A 92 5.89 -1.82 11.20
N LEU A 93 5.70 -1.20 10.04
CA LEU A 93 6.59 -0.18 9.52
C LEU A 93 6.00 1.21 9.73
N ARG A 94 6.74 2.06 10.43
CA ARG A 94 6.43 3.48 10.59
C ARG A 94 7.50 4.32 9.91
N LEU A 95 7.12 5.15 8.94
CA LEU A 95 8.09 5.96 8.21
C LEU A 95 8.74 7.00 9.13
N ARG A 96 10.07 6.97 9.22
CA ARG A 96 10.85 7.90 10.06
C ARG A 96 11.31 9.13 9.31
N ASP A 97 11.68 8.97 8.05
CA ASP A 97 12.22 10.04 7.23
C ASP A 97 11.39 10.20 5.94
N PHE A 98 10.33 11.01 6.04
CA PHE A 98 9.53 11.37 4.88
C PHE A 98 10.34 12.15 3.84
N THR A 99 11.34 12.94 4.25
CA THR A 99 12.12 13.74 3.31
C THR A 99 12.95 12.85 2.40
N ALA A 100 13.61 11.83 2.96
CA ALA A 100 14.35 10.85 2.19
C ALA A 100 13.43 10.01 1.29
N ALA A 101 12.27 9.58 1.78
CA ALA A 101 11.28 8.87 0.98
C ALA A 101 10.76 9.74 -0.18
N ASN A 102 10.48 11.03 0.07
CA ASN A 102 9.97 11.97 -0.93
C ASN A 102 10.94 12.17 -2.10
N GLN A 103 12.26 12.08 -1.87
CA GLN A 103 13.27 12.15 -2.94
C GLN A 103 13.20 10.98 -3.93
N MET A 104 12.57 9.88 -3.52
CA MET A 104 12.40 8.68 -4.33
C MET A 104 11.09 8.67 -5.12
N MET A 105 10.18 9.59 -4.78
CA MET A 105 8.86 9.71 -5.40
C MET A 105 8.92 10.45 -6.74
N PRO A 106 7.96 10.20 -7.66
CA PRO A 106 7.88 10.96 -8.90
C PRO A 106 7.57 12.44 -8.62
N TYR A 107 8.33 13.34 -9.24
CA TYR A 107 8.29 14.77 -8.95
C TYR A 107 6.98 15.47 -9.35
N PHE A 108 6.21 14.89 -10.27
CA PHE A 108 5.02 15.49 -10.84
C PHE A 108 3.75 15.27 -10.01
N HIS A 109 3.83 14.45 -8.96
CA HIS A 109 2.73 14.24 -8.04
C HIS A 109 2.68 15.30 -6.92
N SER A 110 1.49 15.47 -6.36
CA SER A 110 1.21 16.33 -5.21
C SER A 110 1.82 15.78 -3.91
N GLU A 111 2.00 16.64 -2.92
CA GLU A 111 2.48 16.21 -1.59
C GLU A 111 1.47 15.31 -0.87
N LEU A 112 0.18 15.39 -1.21
CA LEU A 112 -0.86 14.49 -0.68
C LEU A 112 -0.67 13.08 -1.21
N TYR A 113 -0.52 12.93 -2.53
CA TYR A 113 -0.23 11.65 -3.18
C TYR A 113 1.02 11.00 -2.56
N LYS A 114 2.12 11.76 -2.43
CA LYS A 114 3.39 11.21 -1.96
C LYS A 114 3.36 10.70 -0.51
N ARG A 115 2.33 11.05 0.25
CA ARG A 115 2.11 10.61 1.64
C ARG A 115 1.18 9.40 1.77
N LEU A 116 0.58 8.93 0.68
CA LEU A 116 -0.26 7.75 0.73
C LEU A 116 0.58 6.50 0.97
N ASP A 117 0.09 5.60 1.82
CA ASP A 117 0.74 4.32 2.10
C ASP A 117 0.95 3.51 0.82
N VAL A 118 -0.05 3.49 -0.06
CA VAL A 118 0.02 2.82 -1.38
C VAL A 118 1.21 3.31 -2.20
N ASP A 119 1.45 4.62 -2.21
CA ASP A 119 2.47 5.24 -3.05
C ASP A 119 3.87 5.08 -2.46
N ILE A 120 3.98 5.08 -1.12
CA ILE A 120 5.21 4.71 -0.43
C ILE A 120 5.55 3.25 -0.69
N VAL A 121 4.58 2.33 -0.65
CA VAL A 121 4.85 0.93 -1.00
C VAL A 121 5.30 0.81 -2.44
N ASP A 122 4.55 1.36 -3.40
CA ASP A 122 4.82 1.15 -4.82
C ASP A 122 6.14 1.82 -5.25
N ASN A 123 6.35 3.09 -4.91
CA ASN A 123 7.52 3.85 -5.38
C ASN A 123 8.75 3.68 -4.50
N VAL A 124 8.61 3.67 -3.17
CA VAL A 124 9.78 3.57 -2.28
C VAL A 124 10.17 2.11 -2.12
N ILE A 125 9.25 1.28 -1.63
CA ILE A 125 9.60 -0.09 -1.23
C ILE A 125 9.77 -1.00 -2.44
N LEU A 126 8.76 -1.11 -3.30
CA LEU A 126 8.77 -2.05 -4.42
C LEU A 126 9.75 -1.59 -5.48
N GLU A 127 9.62 -0.37 -6.00
CA GLU A 127 10.46 0.08 -7.10
C GLU A 127 11.93 0.28 -6.67
N LYS A 128 12.19 1.04 -5.61
CA LYS A 128 13.57 1.45 -5.29
C LYS A 128 14.29 0.51 -4.33
N LEU A 129 13.63 0.02 -3.28
CA LEU A 129 14.30 -0.85 -2.30
C LEU A 129 14.36 -2.31 -2.77
N ALA A 130 13.27 -2.82 -3.33
CA ALA A 130 13.18 -4.18 -3.87
C ALA A 130 13.58 -4.27 -5.35
N GLY A 131 13.74 -3.13 -6.06
CA GLY A 131 14.17 -3.12 -7.47
C GLY A 131 13.10 -3.67 -8.43
N LEU A 132 11.84 -3.70 -8.01
CA LEU A 132 10.71 -4.18 -8.80
C LEU A 132 10.19 -3.02 -9.66
N SER A 133 10.74 -2.87 -10.85
CA SER A 133 10.19 -1.92 -11.83
C SER A 133 8.92 -2.49 -12.47
N SER A 134 7.96 -1.61 -12.78
CA SER A 134 6.79 -1.91 -13.62
C SER A 134 7.23 -2.36 -15.02
N GLY A 135 7.56 -3.65 -15.17
CA GLY A 135 8.08 -4.20 -16.43
C GLY A 135 8.94 -5.47 -16.30
N SER A 136 9.32 -5.91 -15.10
CA SER A 136 10.00 -7.20 -14.94
C SER A 136 9.01 -8.37 -15.03
N GLU A 137 9.12 -9.17 -16.08
CA GLU A 137 8.26 -10.35 -16.33
C GLU A 137 8.30 -11.40 -15.20
N GLU A 138 9.35 -11.40 -14.36
CA GLU A 138 9.52 -12.37 -13.27
C GLU A 138 8.75 -12.02 -11.99
N SER A 139 8.42 -10.75 -11.75
CA SER A 139 7.76 -10.31 -10.51
C SER A 139 6.27 -10.07 -10.72
N THR A 140 5.42 -10.84 -10.04
CA THR A 140 3.96 -10.66 -10.10
C THR A 140 3.48 -9.85 -8.91
N LEU A 141 2.83 -8.72 -9.18
CA LEU A 141 2.05 -7.96 -8.22
C LEU A 141 0.58 -8.39 -8.31
N SER A 142 -0.04 -8.66 -7.15
CA SER A 142 -1.47 -8.91 -7.03
C SER A 142 -2.04 -8.11 -5.86
N TYR A 143 -3.35 -8.15 -5.70
CA TYR A 143 -4.08 -7.34 -4.74
C TYR A 143 -5.07 -8.20 -3.95
N SER A 144 -5.25 -7.87 -2.68
CA SER A 144 -6.36 -8.37 -1.86
C SER A 144 -6.98 -7.21 -1.09
N TYR A 145 -8.28 -7.27 -0.86
CA TYR A 145 -9.02 -6.32 -0.02
C TYR A 145 -9.29 -6.86 1.38
N ASP A 146 -8.73 -8.03 1.69
CA ASP A 146 -8.79 -8.71 2.98
C ASP A 146 -7.36 -8.98 3.46
N GLY A 147 -7.01 -8.45 4.63
CA GLY A 147 -5.66 -8.54 5.17
C GLY A 147 -5.29 -9.96 5.63
N GLU A 148 -6.27 -10.72 6.12
CA GLU A 148 -6.10 -12.11 6.53
C GLU A 148 -5.89 -13.01 5.31
N ASP A 149 -6.68 -12.83 4.26
CA ASP A 149 -6.47 -13.49 2.97
C ASP A 149 -5.05 -13.22 2.42
N ALA A 150 -4.61 -11.95 2.45
CA ALA A 150 -3.28 -11.59 1.95
C ALA A 150 -2.16 -12.34 2.69
N VAL A 151 -2.24 -12.44 4.03
CA VAL A 151 -1.26 -13.18 4.83
C VAL A 151 -1.36 -14.69 4.59
N ASN A 152 -2.57 -15.23 4.50
CA ASN A 152 -2.78 -16.66 4.22
C ASN A 152 -2.15 -17.09 2.90
N ARG A 153 -2.26 -16.27 1.85
CA ARG A 153 -1.64 -16.57 0.54
C ARG A 153 -0.11 -16.56 0.59
N VAL A 154 0.50 -15.84 1.54
CA VAL A 154 1.95 -15.93 1.80
C VAL A 154 2.29 -17.18 2.61
N LEU A 155 1.47 -17.54 3.61
CA LEU A 155 1.63 -18.79 4.38
C LEU A 155 1.53 -20.03 3.49
N GLU A 156 0.63 -20.01 2.51
CA GLU A 156 0.44 -21.05 1.49
C GLU A 156 1.52 -21.05 0.40
N GLN A 157 2.49 -20.13 0.49
CA GLN A 157 3.61 -20.00 -0.44
C GLN A 157 3.20 -19.60 -1.87
N GLU A 158 2.00 -19.06 -2.07
CA GLU A 158 1.58 -18.48 -3.36
C GLU A 158 2.32 -17.16 -3.66
N TYR A 159 2.60 -16.40 -2.59
CA TYR A 159 3.35 -15.15 -2.60
C TYR A 159 4.48 -15.16 -1.59
N GLN A 160 5.43 -14.25 -1.77
CA GLN A 160 6.58 -14.09 -0.87
C GLN A 160 6.32 -13.03 0.18
N LEU A 161 5.62 -11.95 -0.17
CA LEU A 161 5.35 -10.83 0.72
C LEU A 161 3.89 -10.37 0.60
N ALA A 162 3.34 -9.91 1.72
CA ALA A 162 2.07 -9.19 1.78
C ALA A 162 2.30 -7.83 2.48
N PHE A 163 1.85 -6.75 1.85
CA PHE A 163 1.82 -5.41 2.43
C PHE A 163 0.37 -5.04 2.73
N LEU A 164 0.04 -4.92 4.02
CA LEU A 164 -1.24 -4.46 4.51
C LEU A 164 -1.19 -2.94 4.71
N LEU A 165 -2.22 -2.26 4.24
CA LEU A 165 -2.24 -0.81 4.05
C LEU A 165 -3.42 -0.21 4.80
N SER A 166 -3.27 1.03 5.21
CA SER A 166 -4.37 1.80 5.79
C SER A 166 -5.41 2.13 4.72
N PRO A 167 -6.71 2.16 5.05
CA PRO A 167 -7.73 2.68 4.15
C PRO A 167 -7.48 4.17 3.89
N VAL A 168 -7.66 4.60 2.63
CA VAL A 168 -7.53 6.01 2.28
C VAL A 168 -8.82 6.74 2.63
N ASN A 169 -8.70 7.89 3.29
CA ASN A 169 -9.86 8.74 3.57
C ASN A 169 -10.41 9.35 2.27
N VAL A 170 -11.72 9.31 2.10
CA VAL A 170 -12.42 9.85 0.93
C VAL A 170 -12.11 11.33 0.66
N GLU A 171 -11.90 12.13 1.71
CA GLU A 171 -11.52 13.54 1.59
C GLU A 171 -10.12 13.70 0.99
N VAL A 172 -9.20 12.76 1.24
CA VAL A 172 -7.87 12.75 0.62
C VAL A 172 -7.99 12.41 -0.86
N VAL A 173 -8.82 11.42 -1.21
CA VAL A 173 -9.10 11.07 -2.61
C VAL A 173 -9.66 12.27 -3.37
N LYS A 174 -10.64 12.96 -2.77
CA LYS A 174 -11.23 14.18 -3.33
C LYS A 174 -10.17 15.27 -3.50
N ALA A 175 -9.33 15.52 -2.49
CA ALA A 175 -8.30 16.55 -2.55
C ALA A 175 -7.24 16.30 -3.64
N ILE A 176 -6.85 15.03 -3.86
CA ILE A 176 -5.95 14.64 -4.95
C ILE A 176 -6.60 14.91 -6.31
N ALA A 177 -7.87 14.53 -6.47
CA ALA A 177 -8.62 14.78 -7.71
C ALA A 177 -8.81 16.28 -7.99
N ASP A 178 -9.15 17.08 -6.97
CA ASP A 178 -9.28 18.55 -7.06
C ASP A 178 -7.95 19.22 -7.46
N ALA A 179 -6.82 18.61 -7.11
CA ALA A 179 -5.49 19.05 -7.53
C ALA A 179 -5.12 18.65 -8.97
N GLY A 180 -5.98 17.90 -9.67
CA GLY A 180 -5.71 17.37 -11.01
C GLY A 180 -4.69 16.22 -11.02
N ASP A 181 -4.41 15.64 -9.86
CA ASP A 181 -3.51 14.52 -9.68
C ASP A 181 -4.27 13.19 -9.75
N LYS A 182 -3.54 12.06 -9.86
CA LYS A 182 -4.13 10.73 -9.99
C LYS A 182 -3.37 9.71 -9.16
N MET A 183 -4.13 8.85 -8.46
CA MET A 183 -3.63 7.67 -7.75
C MET A 183 -3.31 6.53 -8.72
#